data_AF-A0A821ECF2-F1
#
_entry.id   AF-A0A821ECF2-F1
#
_cell.length_a   1.000
_cell.length_b   1.000
_cell.length_c   1.000
_cell.angle_alpha   90.00
_cell.angle_beta   90.00
_cell.angle_gamma   90.00
#
_symmetry.space_group_name_H-M   'P 1'
#
loop_
_entity.id
_entity.type
_entity.pdbx_description
1 polymer ?
#
loop_
_entity_poly.entity_id
_entity_poly.type
_entity_poly.pdbx_seq_one_letter_code
_entity_poly.pdbx_strand_id
1 'polypeptide(L)' 'VLTRDSVTVSVDAVVYSRVFNPVISVTNVKNTQYATQLLAQTSLRNILGTKSLQEILTDR' A
#
# COMPACT_ATOMS: atom_id res chain seq x y z
N VAL A 1 9.11 -4.16 6.97
CA VAL A 1 8.91 -2.76 7.45
C VAL A 1 9.11 -2.77 8.96
N LEU A 2 9.66 -1.70 9.55
CA LEU A 2 9.77 -1.59 11.01
C LEU A 2 8.45 -1.03 11.55
N THR A 3 7.77 -1.77 12.42
CA THR A 3 6.57 -1.29 13.10
C THR A 3 6.92 -0.37 14.26
N ARG A 4 5.92 0.30 14.84
CA ARG A 4 6.11 1.21 15.98
C ARG A 4 6.82 0.56 17.17
N ASP A 5 6.67 -0.75 17.33
CA ASP A 5 7.26 -1.54 18.42
C ASP A 5 8.69 -2.01 18.10
N SER A 6 9.32 -1.46 17.06
CA SER A 6 10.67 -1.85 16.60
C SER A 6 10.77 -3.32 16.17
N VAL A 7 9.66 -3.92 15.73
CA VAL A 7 9.63 -5.30 15.20
C VAL A 7 9.74 -5.27 13.68
N THR A 8 10.55 -6.16 13.11
CA THR A 8 10.64 -6.36 11.66
C THR A 8 9.52 -7.30 11.21
N VAL A 9 8.59 -6.78 10.41
CA VAL A 9 7.46 -7.56 9.89
C VAL A 9 7.48 -7.54 8.37
N SER A 10 7.24 -8.71 7.77
CA SER A 10 6.96 -8.87 6.34
C SER A 10 5.46 -9.07 6.14
N VAL A 11 4.87 -8.25 5.28
CA VAL A 11 3.43 -8.26 5.00
C VAL A 11 3.26 -8.28 3.49
N ASP A 12 2.45 -9.21 3.01
CA ASP A 12 2.02 -9.27 1.62
C ASP A 12 0.62 -8.66 1.49
N ALA A 13 0.38 -7.93 0.40
CA ALA A 13 -0.90 -7.29 0.12
C ALA A 13 -1.21 -7.35 -1.38
N VAL A 14 -2.50 -7.48 -1.71
CA VAL A 14 -2.99 -7.51 -3.09
C VAL A 14 -3.85 -6.27 -3.33
N VAL A 15 -3.56 -5.55 -4.41
CA VAL A 15 -4.31 -4.34 -4.80
C VAL A 15 -5.15 -4.63 -6.04
N TYR A 16 -6.46 -4.49 -5.91
CA TYR A 16 -7.37 -4.54 -7.06
C TYR A 16 -7.66 -3.13 -7.53
N SER A 17 -7.29 -2.82 -8.77
CA SER A 17 -7.61 -1.54 -9.40
C SER A 17 -8.43 -1.77 -10.67
N ARG A 18 -9.40 -0.88 -10.91
CA ARG A 18 -10.18 -0.84 -12.14
C ARG A 18 -10.05 0.56 -12.75
N VAL A 19 -9.73 0.61 -14.03
CA VAL A 19 -9.74 1.88 -14.77
C VAL A 19 -11.19 2.29 -15.00
N PHE A 20 -11.62 3.38 -14.38
CA PHE A 20 -12.95 3.94 -14.59
C PHE A 20 -13.00 4.84 -15.83
N ASN A 21 -11.94 5.59 -16.10
CA ASN A 21 -11.85 6.47 -17.26
C ASN A 21 -10.48 6.31 -17.97
N PRO A 22 -10.46 5.80 -19.21
CA PRO A 22 -9.22 5.54 -19.93
C PRO A 22 -8.49 6.82 -20.37
N VAL A 23 -9.22 7.92 -20.65
CA VAL A 23 -8.62 9.19 -21.08
C VAL A 23 -7.75 9.76 -19.97
N ILE A 24 -8.29 9.83 -18.74
CA ILE A 24 -7.57 10.35 -17.58
C ILE A 24 -6.41 9.42 -17.21
N SER A 25 -6.61 8.09 -17.33
CA SER A 25 -5.60 7.09 -17.02
C SER A 25 -4.36 7.21 -17.91
N VAL A 26 -4.52 7.52 -19.20
CA VAL A 26 -3.40 7.64 -20.14
C VAL A 26 -2.69 8.99 -20.01
N THR A 27 -3.43 10.07 -19.72
CA THR A 27 -2.86 11.43 -19.65
C THR A 27 -2.15 11.72 -18.33
N ASN A 28 -2.65 11.23 -17.18
CA ASN A 28 -2.06 11.55 -15.87
C ASN A 28 -0.83 10.69 -15.52
N VAL A 29 -0.75 9.44 -15.98
CA VAL A 29 0.31 8.54 -15.55
C VAL A 29 0.76 7.64 -16.70
N LYS A 30 2.03 7.75 -17.09
CA LYS A 30 2.68 6.94 -18.13
C LYS A 30 2.59 5.43 -17.88
N ASN A 31 2.47 5.03 -16.61
CA ASN A 31 2.25 3.66 -16.14
C ASN A 31 1.43 3.68 -14.84
N THR A 32 0.10 3.64 -14.96
CA THR A 32 -0.83 3.63 -13.81
C THR A 32 -0.56 2.47 -12.87
N GLN A 33 -0.24 1.29 -13.40
CA GLN A 33 0.03 0.11 -12.60
C GLN A 33 1.23 0.31 -11.67
N TYR A 34 2.34 0.87 -12.18
CA TYR A 34 3.53 1.14 -11.37
C TYR A 34 3.29 2.24 -10.32
N ALA A 35 2.62 3.34 -10.71
CA ALA A 35 2.33 4.42 -9.78
C ALA A 35 1.40 3.98 -8.65
N THR A 36 0.35 3.21 -8.97
CA THR A 36 -0.55 2.63 -7.96
C THR A 36 0.21 1.67 -7.04
N GLN A 37 1.11 0.84 -7.57
CA GLN A 37 1.91 -0.08 -6.76
C GLN A 37 2.84 0.66 -5.79
N LEU A 38 3.50 1.72 -6.25
CA LEU A 38 4.44 2.50 -5.44
C LEU A 38 3.71 3.31 -4.35
N LEU A 39 2.55 3.88 -4.69
CA LEU A 39 1.67 4.54 -3.73
C LEU A 39 1.11 3.55 -2.69
N ALA A 40 0.65 2.39 -3.13
CA ALA A 40 0.16 1.34 -2.23
C ALA A 40 1.26 0.87 -1.28
N GLN A 41 2.48 0.65 -1.79
CA GLN A 41 3.62 0.26 -0.95
C GLN A 41 3.96 1.35 0.07
N THR A 42 3.94 2.62 -0.33
CA THR A 42 4.21 3.76 0.58
C THR A 42 3.11 3.90 1.63
N SER A 43 1.83 3.78 1.23
CA SER A 43 0.69 3.82 2.15
C SER A 43 0.73 2.66 3.15
N LEU A 44 0.95 1.44 2.68
CA LEU A 44 1.09 0.26 3.56
C LEU A 44 2.25 0.45 4.53
N ARG A 45 3.39 0.96 4.06
CA ARG A 45 4.54 1.25 4.93
C ARG A 45 4.21 2.27 6.01
N ASN A 46 3.47 3.33 5.67
CA ASN A 46 3.04 4.35 6.63
C ASN A 46 2.07 3.78 7.66
N ILE A 47 1.06 3.02 7.23
CA ILE A 47 0.06 2.41 8.12
C ILE A 47 0.74 1.38 9.05
N LEU A 48 1.60 0.53 8.51
CA LEU A 48 2.33 -0.47 9.30
C LEU A 48 3.37 0.18 10.24
N GLY A 49 3.91 1.35 9.88
CA GLY A 49 4.81 2.12 10.74
C GLY A 49 4.09 2.79 11.90
N THR A 50 2.82 3.20 11.72
CA THR A 50 2.02 3.84 12.77
C THR A 50 1.26 2.83 13.64
N LYS A 51 0.93 1.65 13.13
CA LYS A 51 0.23 0.56 13.83
C LYS A 51 1.20 -0.35 14.60
N SER A 52 0.74 -0.86 15.75
CA SER A 52 1.49 -1.85 16.55
C SER A 52 1.34 -3.27 15.98
N LEU A 53 2.25 -4.19 16.33
CA LEU A 53 2.12 -5.60 15.91
C LEU A 53 0.80 -6.23 16.42
N GLN A 54 0.37 -5.83 17.62
CA GLN A 54 -0.89 -6.30 18.21
C GLN A 54 -2.11 -5.82 17.41
N GLU A 55 -2.14 -4.56 16.98
CA GLU A 55 -3.23 -4.07 16.12
C GLU A 55 -3.28 -4.85 14.80
N ILE A 56 -2.13 -5.11 14.18
CA ILE A 56 -2.06 -5.87 12.91
C ILE A 56 -2.58 -7.31 13.09
N LEU A 57 -2.33 -7.93 14.25
CA LEU A 57 -2.82 -9.28 14.56
C LEU A 57 -4.30 -9.31 14.92
N THR A 58 -4.82 -8.23 15.50
CA THR A 58 -6.21 -8.14 15.98
C THR A 58 -7.17 -7.72 14.87
N ASP A 59 -6.70 -6.91 13.91
CA ASP A 59 -7.48 -6.33 12.80
C ASP A 59 -7.55 -7.27 11.58
N ARG A 60 -7.55 -8.59 11.81
CA ARG A 60 -7.73 -9.63 10.79
C ARG A 60 -9.19 -9.82 10.42
#